data_AF-A0A7J6NPN1-F1
#
_entry.id   AF-A0A7J6NPN1-F1
#
_cell.length_a   1.000
_cell.length_b   1.000
_cell.length_c   1.000
_cell.angle_alpha   90.00
_cell.angle_beta   90.00
_cell.angle_gamma   90.00
#
_symmetry.space_group_name_H-M   'P 1'
#
loop_
_entity.id
_entity.type
_entity.pdbx_description
1 polymer ?
#
loop_
_entity_poly.entity_id
_entity_poly.type
_entity_poly.pdbx_seq_one_letter_code
_entity_poly.pdbx_strand_id
1 'polypeptide(L)'
;MISLGCFGMISAIVLLLAAFSAVRLKFMSSPERFPFKSAVIVVAHPDDETMFFLPTIKWLKKLGIEINILCCTTGDYDGLGGTRKKEFEKVCNFLGARNFILDEPRLRDGWEMWDADVTAEVLQKRYFERAALTDSAIITFDSRGISGHPNHRSVHAGVEAWRARFAKEKTVEVFNLQTVNFQISEKF
;
A
#
# COMPACT_ATOMS: atom_id res chain seq x y z
N MET A 1 40.80 -24.59 45.65
CA MET A 1 40.90 -23.12 45.69
C MET A 1 40.74 -22.59 44.28
N ILE A 2 39.55 -22.10 43.92
CA ILE A 2 39.36 -21.43 42.63
C ILE A 2 40.06 -20.07 42.77
N SER A 3 41.13 -19.87 41.99
CA SER A 3 41.90 -18.62 41.97
C SER A 3 40.98 -17.44 41.66
N LEU A 4 41.21 -16.29 42.32
CA LEU A 4 40.51 -15.02 42.04
C LEU A 4 40.48 -14.68 40.53
N GLY A 5 41.45 -15.17 39.75
CA GLY A 5 41.50 -15.01 38.30
C GLY A 5 40.32 -15.66 37.55
N CYS A 6 39.78 -16.79 38.02
CA CYS A 6 38.64 -17.45 37.37
C CYS A 6 37.34 -16.63 37.50
N PHE A 7 37.13 -15.93 38.62
CA PHE A 7 35.96 -15.07 38.80
C PHE A 7 35.99 -13.84 37.89
N GLY A 8 37.17 -13.24 37.69
CA GLY A 8 37.34 -12.11 36.77
C GLY A 8 37.06 -12.49 35.31
N MET A 9 37.50 -13.69 34.90
CA MET A 9 37.31 -14.19 33.54
C MET A 9 35.85 -14.52 33.22
N ILE A 10 35.13 -15.14 34.16
CA ILE A 10 33.69 -15.44 34.02
C ILE A 10 32.89 -14.12 33.96
N SER A 11 33.22 -13.15 34.81
CA SER A 11 32.58 -11.83 34.81
C SER A 11 32.76 -11.10 33.47
N ALA A 12 33.97 -11.13 32.90
CA ALA A 12 34.26 -10.54 31.61
C ALA A 12 33.44 -11.18 30.46
N ILE A 13 33.32 -12.52 30.45
CA ILE A 13 32.52 -13.24 29.45
C ILE A 13 31.03 -12.90 29.56
N VAL A 14 30.49 -12.84 30.78
CA VAL A 14 29.09 -12.46 31.01
C VAL A 14 28.81 -11.04 30.53
N LEU A 15 29.71 -10.09 30.82
CA LEU A 15 29.61 -8.71 30.34
C LEU A 15 29.68 -8.62 28.82
N LEU A 16 30.54 -9.43 28.18
CA LEU A 16 30.70 -9.45 26.73
C LEU A 16 29.48 -10.07 26.03
N LEU A 17 28.90 -11.13 26.60
CA LEU A 17 27.65 -11.74 26.11
C LEU A 17 26.45 -10.81 26.33
N ALA A 18 26.37 -10.10 27.46
CA ALA A 18 25.34 -9.10 27.73
C ALA A 18 25.45 -7.91 26.77
N ALA A 19 26.67 -7.42 26.52
CA ALA A 19 26.93 -6.37 25.53
C ALA A 19 26.58 -6.85 24.11
N PHE A 20 26.95 -8.07 23.73
CA PHE A 20 26.60 -8.64 22.43
C PHE A 20 25.08 -8.82 22.26
N SER A 21 24.38 -9.24 23.31
CA SER A 21 22.92 -9.37 23.33
C SER A 21 22.22 -8.01 23.25
N ALA A 22 22.73 -7.00 23.98
CA ALA A 22 22.24 -5.63 23.93
C ALA A 22 22.49 -4.99 22.55
N VAL A 23 23.66 -5.22 21.95
CA VAL A 23 23.97 -4.82 20.57
C VAL A 23 23.03 -5.54 19.60
N ARG A 24 22.78 -6.83 19.76
CA ARG A 24 21.79 -7.58 18.95
C ARG A 24 20.38 -7.02 19.09
N LEU A 25 19.93 -6.70 20.31
CA LEU A 25 18.62 -6.10 20.57
C LEU A 25 18.52 -4.68 19.99
N LYS A 26 19.62 -3.93 19.97
CA LYS A 26 19.69 -2.58 19.42
C LYS A 26 19.79 -2.59 17.88
N PHE A 27 20.43 -3.61 17.30
CA PHE A 27 20.48 -3.87 15.85
C PHE A 27 19.26 -4.61 15.32
N MET A 28 18.50 -5.29 16.19
CA MET A 28 17.10 -5.62 15.96
C MET A 28 16.30 -4.34 16.17
N SER A 29 16.54 -3.34 15.32
CA SER A 29 15.62 -2.23 15.11
C SER A 29 14.23 -2.83 15.12
N SER A 30 13.38 -2.42 16.07
CA SER A 30 11.97 -2.78 16.04
C SER A 30 11.50 -2.55 14.61
N PRO A 31 10.93 -3.55 13.92
CA PRO A 31 10.52 -3.38 12.53
C PRO A 31 9.67 -2.12 12.48
N GLU A 32 9.93 -1.23 11.51
CA GLU A 32 9.10 -0.05 11.28
C GLU A 32 7.64 -0.50 11.39
N ARG A 33 6.98 -0.07 12.47
CA ARG A 33 5.63 -0.53 12.74
C ARG A 33 4.75 0.26 11.80
N PHE A 34 4.16 -0.42 10.83
CA PHE A 34 2.99 0.12 10.14
C PHE A 34 1.88 0.25 11.19
N PRO A 35 1.46 1.47 11.57
CA PRO A 35 0.61 1.68 12.75
C PRO A 35 -0.86 1.36 12.50
N PHE A 36 -1.20 0.94 11.27
CA PHE A 36 -2.56 0.64 10.84
C PHE A 36 -2.83 -0.86 10.92
N LYS A 37 -4.10 -1.22 11.17
CA LYS A 37 -4.56 -2.62 11.17
C LYS A 37 -4.88 -3.12 9.76
N SER A 38 -5.25 -2.21 8.86
CA SER A 38 -5.56 -2.53 7.48
C SER A 38 -4.97 -1.52 6.50
N ALA A 39 -4.85 -1.93 5.24
CA ALA A 39 -4.55 -1.05 4.13
C ALA A 39 -5.54 -1.26 2.99
N VAL A 40 -6.02 -0.16 2.42
CA VAL A 40 -6.84 -0.11 1.22
C VAL A 40 -5.97 0.38 0.07
N ILE A 41 -5.72 -0.49 -0.90
CA ILE A 41 -4.94 -0.15 -2.09
C ILE A 41 -5.92 0.19 -3.21
N VAL A 42 -5.92 1.44 -3.66
CA VAL A 42 -6.83 1.93 -4.70
C VAL A 42 -6.09 2.03 -6.02
N VAL A 43 -6.53 1.24 -7.00
CA VAL A 43 -5.94 1.12 -8.33
C VAL A 43 -6.94 1.42 -9.43
N ALA A 44 -6.46 1.75 -10.63
CA ALA A 44 -7.33 2.10 -11.74
C ALA A 44 -7.82 0.84 -12.48
N HIS A 45 -6.91 -0.11 -12.71
CA HIS A 45 -7.10 -1.24 -13.60
C HIS A 45 -6.72 -2.59 -12.95
N PRO A 46 -7.30 -3.71 -13.43
CA PRO A 46 -6.85 -5.05 -13.11
C PRO A 46 -5.43 -5.36 -13.65
N ASP A 47 -4.43 -5.39 -12.79
CA ASP A 47 -2.98 -5.65 -13.02
C ASP A 47 -2.13 -4.67 -12.24
N ASP A 48 -2.58 -3.43 -12.07
CA ASP A 48 -1.92 -2.37 -11.28
C ASP A 48 -1.48 -2.87 -9.89
N GLU A 49 -2.31 -3.67 -9.23
CA GLU A 49 -2.03 -4.19 -7.89
C GLU A 49 -0.78 -5.08 -7.87
N THR A 50 -0.50 -5.78 -8.96
CA THR A 50 0.70 -6.61 -9.09
C THR A 50 1.85 -5.90 -9.78
N MET A 51 1.55 -5.08 -10.79
CA MET A 51 2.55 -4.33 -11.55
C MET A 51 3.26 -3.30 -10.68
N PHE A 52 2.51 -2.59 -9.83
CA PHE A 52 3.03 -1.45 -9.08
C PHE A 52 3.08 -1.69 -7.57
N PHE A 53 2.10 -2.42 -7.01
CA PHE A 53 1.93 -2.53 -5.56
C PHE A 53 2.33 -3.88 -4.97
N LEU A 54 2.78 -4.86 -5.76
CA LEU A 54 3.14 -6.19 -5.24
C LEU A 54 4.18 -6.17 -4.12
N PRO A 55 5.29 -5.39 -4.20
CA PRO A 55 6.25 -5.32 -3.11
C PRO A 55 5.61 -4.81 -1.81
N THR A 56 4.79 -3.76 -1.91
CA THR A 56 4.04 -3.17 -0.78
C THR A 56 3.06 -4.16 -0.19
N ILE A 57 2.25 -4.82 -1.01
CA ILE A 57 1.29 -5.85 -0.57
C ILE A 57 2.01 -6.96 0.19
N LYS A 58 3.08 -7.51 -0.38
CA LYS A 58 3.85 -8.59 0.26
C LYS A 58 4.44 -8.17 1.59
N TRP A 59 4.96 -6.94 1.68
CA TRP A 59 5.51 -6.41 2.93
C TRP A 59 4.43 -6.25 4.00
N LEU A 60 3.31 -5.61 3.67
CA LEU A 60 2.19 -5.43 4.61
C LEU A 60 1.59 -6.78 5.07
N LYS A 61 1.46 -7.75 4.16
CA LYS A 61 1.02 -9.11 4.51
C LYS A 61 1.95 -9.80 5.49
N LYS A 62 3.28 -9.62 5.37
CA LYS A 62 4.26 -10.15 6.35
C LYS A 62 4.11 -9.51 7.73
N LEU A 63 3.62 -8.27 7.79
CA LEU A 63 3.31 -7.57 9.04
C LEU A 63 1.94 -7.97 9.62
N GLY A 64 1.19 -8.87 8.96
CA GLY A 64 -0.14 -9.29 9.41
C GLY A 64 -1.25 -8.28 9.13
N ILE A 65 -0.99 -7.28 8.26
CA ILE A 65 -1.97 -6.26 7.90
C ILE A 65 -3.03 -6.84 6.98
N GLU A 66 -4.29 -6.49 7.25
CA GLU A 66 -5.41 -6.81 6.38
C GLU A 66 -5.35 -5.96 5.10
N ILE A 67 -5.39 -6.62 3.93
CA ILE A 67 -5.32 -5.93 2.64
C ILE A 67 -6.67 -5.99 1.93
N ASN A 68 -7.14 -4.81 1.53
CA ASN A 68 -8.28 -4.62 0.66
C ASN A 68 -7.81 -3.93 -0.63
N ILE A 69 -8.03 -4.53 -1.79
CA ILE A 69 -7.65 -3.98 -3.09
C ILE A 69 -8.92 -3.52 -3.80
N LEU A 70 -9.00 -2.22 -4.05
CA LEU A 70 -10.12 -1.54 -4.67
C LEU A 70 -9.73 -1.12 -6.08
N CYS A 71 -10.28 -1.79 -7.09
CA CYS A 71 -10.05 -1.48 -8.49
C CYS A 71 -11.21 -0.64 -9.05
N CYS A 72 -10.90 0.50 -9.65
CA CYS A 72 -11.93 1.42 -10.15
C CYS A 72 -12.69 0.87 -11.36
N THR A 73 -12.02 0.11 -12.23
CA THR A 73 -12.58 -0.38 -13.49
C THR A 73 -12.39 -1.88 -13.65
N THR A 74 -13.02 -2.47 -14.66
CA THR A 74 -12.75 -3.84 -15.09
C THR A 74 -11.59 -3.94 -16.09
N GLY A 75 -10.95 -2.83 -16.48
CA GLY A 75 -9.90 -2.83 -17.49
C GLY A 75 -10.41 -3.14 -18.90
N ASP A 76 -11.64 -2.71 -19.22
CA ASP A 76 -12.39 -3.10 -20.42
C ASP A 76 -12.07 -2.26 -21.67
N TYR A 77 -10.98 -1.48 -21.69
CA TYR A 77 -10.61 -0.69 -22.88
C TYR A 77 -10.53 -1.53 -24.16
N ASP A 78 -9.97 -2.74 -24.07
CA ASP A 78 -9.86 -3.70 -25.18
C ASP A 78 -11.04 -4.69 -25.28
N GLY A 79 -12.13 -4.48 -24.53
CA GLY A 79 -13.27 -5.40 -24.47
C GLY A 79 -12.99 -6.71 -23.70
N LEU A 80 -11.94 -6.72 -22.85
CA LEU A 80 -11.48 -7.88 -22.09
C LEU A 80 -11.86 -7.84 -20.61
N GLY A 81 -12.72 -6.92 -20.17
CA GLY A 81 -13.01 -6.65 -18.77
C GLY A 81 -13.57 -7.86 -18.02
N GLY A 82 -14.36 -8.70 -18.70
CA GLY A 82 -14.86 -9.96 -18.12
C GLY A 82 -13.76 -10.99 -17.82
N THR A 83 -12.69 -11.01 -18.62
CA THR A 83 -11.52 -11.87 -18.39
C THR A 83 -10.64 -11.26 -17.30
N ARG A 84 -10.30 -9.97 -17.42
CA ARG A 84 -9.43 -9.25 -16.48
C ARG A 84 -10.00 -9.21 -15.06
N LYS A 85 -11.32 -9.10 -14.92
CA LYS A 85 -12.00 -9.26 -13.62
C LYS A 85 -11.69 -10.60 -12.95
N LYS A 86 -11.77 -11.71 -13.69
CA LYS A 86 -11.49 -13.05 -13.15
C LYS A 86 -10.01 -13.20 -12.80
N GLU A 87 -9.13 -12.59 -13.57
CA GLU A 87 -7.69 -12.57 -13.30
C GLU A 87 -7.39 -11.79 -12.00
N PHE A 88 -7.95 -10.60 -11.85
CA PHE A 88 -7.85 -9.79 -10.64
C PHE A 88 -8.33 -10.53 -9.39
N GLU A 89 -9.51 -11.18 -9.46
CA GLU A 89 -10.03 -11.98 -8.35
C GLU A 89 -9.08 -13.12 -7.97
N LYS A 90 -8.54 -13.86 -8.96
CA LYS A 90 -7.57 -14.94 -8.73
C LYS A 90 -6.29 -14.42 -8.10
N VAL A 91 -5.75 -13.31 -8.59
CA VAL A 91 -4.53 -12.68 -8.09
C VAL A 91 -4.72 -12.20 -6.66
N CYS A 92 -5.80 -11.48 -6.37
CA CYS A 92 -6.09 -11.01 -5.02
C CYS A 92 -6.24 -12.17 -4.02
N ASN A 93 -6.92 -13.25 -4.43
CA ASN A 93 -7.04 -14.46 -3.63
C ASN A 93 -5.67 -15.10 -3.34
N PHE A 94 -4.79 -15.19 -4.36
CA PHE A 94 -3.42 -15.68 -4.20
C PHE A 94 -2.60 -14.82 -3.23
N LEU A 95 -2.80 -13.50 -3.24
CA LEU A 95 -2.15 -12.56 -2.32
C LEU A 95 -2.76 -12.59 -0.90
N GLY A 96 -3.87 -13.31 -0.70
CA GLY A 96 -4.63 -13.28 0.54
C GLY A 96 -5.21 -11.90 0.85
N ALA A 97 -5.59 -11.16 -0.19
CA ALA A 97 -6.22 -9.84 -0.12
C ALA A 97 -7.69 -9.93 -0.51
N ARG A 98 -8.54 -9.09 0.08
CA ARG A 98 -9.92 -8.92 -0.39
C ARG A 98 -9.93 -8.08 -1.66
N ASN A 99 -10.79 -8.42 -2.59
CA ASN A 99 -10.93 -7.73 -3.87
C ASN A 99 -12.27 -7.02 -3.97
N PHE A 100 -12.26 -5.81 -4.52
CA PHE A 100 -13.44 -4.99 -4.78
C PHE A 100 -13.28 -4.32 -6.14
N ILE A 101 -14.27 -4.46 -7.02
CA ILE A 101 -14.30 -3.77 -8.31
C ILE A 101 -15.49 -2.82 -8.31
N LEU A 102 -15.23 -1.55 -8.63
CA LEU A 102 -16.26 -0.52 -8.66
C LEU A 102 -17.10 -0.59 -9.94
N ASP A 103 -16.44 -0.57 -11.10
CA ASP A 103 -17.04 -0.70 -12.44
C ASP A 103 -18.24 0.25 -12.64
N GLU A 104 -18.00 1.54 -12.43
CA GLU A 104 -19.02 2.58 -12.60
C GLU A 104 -18.93 3.20 -14.00
N PRO A 105 -20.05 3.39 -14.73
CA PRO A 105 -20.04 3.97 -16.09
C PRO A 105 -19.42 5.36 -16.21
N ARG A 106 -19.26 6.09 -15.09
CA ARG A 106 -18.62 7.40 -15.04
C ARG A 106 -17.10 7.34 -14.92
N LEU A 107 -16.54 6.18 -14.60
CA LEU A 107 -15.10 5.92 -14.51
C LEU A 107 -14.72 4.89 -15.57
N ARG A 108 -14.94 5.21 -16.85
CA ARG A 108 -14.63 4.27 -17.94
C ARG A 108 -13.13 4.16 -18.11
N ASP A 109 -12.67 2.93 -18.32
CA ASP A 109 -11.29 2.67 -18.70
C ASP A 109 -10.96 3.35 -20.04
N GLY A 110 -9.78 3.98 -20.12
CA GLY A 110 -9.25 4.59 -21.32
C GLY A 110 -8.28 5.73 -21.04
N TRP A 111 -8.02 6.55 -22.05
CA TRP A 111 -7.03 7.64 -21.98
C TRP A 111 -7.64 9.01 -21.62
N GLU A 112 -8.81 9.02 -21.01
CA GLU A 112 -9.48 10.24 -20.55
C GLU A 112 -9.27 10.46 -19.06
N MET A 113 -9.21 11.72 -18.63
CA MET A 113 -9.25 12.05 -17.21
C MET A 113 -10.67 11.85 -16.69
N TRP A 114 -10.82 11.17 -15.56
CA TRP A 114 -12.05 11.22 -14.78
C TRP A 114 -12.08 12.47 -13.91
N ASP A 115 -13.28 13.01 -13.71
CA ASP A 115 -13.53 14.10 -12.78
C ASP A 115 -13.24 13.66 -11.33
N ALA A 116 -12.52 14.51 -10.60
CA ALA A 116 -12.06 14.19 -9.24
C ALA A 116 -13.22 14.08 -8.24
N ASP A 117 -14.22 14.94 -8.36
CA ASP A 117 -15.39 14.93 -7.47
C ASP A 117 -16.29 13.73 -7.75
N VAL A 118 -16.48 13.36 -9.00
CA VAL A 118 -17.19 12.14 -9.40
C VAL A 118 -16.45 10.90 -8.90
N THR A 119 -15.12 10.87 -9.04
CA THR A 119 -14.29 9.75 -8.55
C THR A 119 -14.41 9.63 -7.03
N ALA A 120 -14.32 10.74 -6.29
CA ALA A 120 -14.50 10.78 -4.85
C ALA A 120 -15.87 10.26 -4.41
N GLU A 121 -16.95 10.64 -5.11
CA GLU A 121 -18.30 10.16 -4.84
C GLU A 121 -18.46 8.65 -5.08
N VAL A 122 -17.88 8.15 -6.16
CA VAL A 122 -17.88 6.72 -6.47
C VAL A 122 -17.12 5.94 -5.39
N LEU A 123 -15.91 6.39 -5.01
CA LEU A 123 -15.12 5.77 -3.95
C LEU A 123 -15.87 5.78 -2.60
N GLN A 124 -16.50 6.91 -2.26
CA GLN A 124 -17.33 7.05 -1.06
C GLN A 124 -18.48 6.05 -1.06
N LYS A 125 -19.35 6.12 -2.08
CA LYS A 125 -20.61 5.36 -2.15
C LYS A 125 -20.36 3.86 -2.25
N ARG A 126 -19.33 3.45 -2.98
CA ARG A 126 -19.11 2.03 -3.27
C ARG A 126 -18.27 1.31 -2.25
N TYR A 127 -17.45 2.03 -1.48
CA TYR A 127 -16.55 1.40 -0.54
C TYR A 127 -16.38 2.19 0.77
N PHE A 128 -15.90 3.43 0.73
CA PHE A 128 -15.45 4.14 1.93
C PHE A 128 -16.54 4.49 2.96
N GLU A 129 -17.81 4.57 2.54
CA GLU A 129 -18.94 4.77 3.47
C GLU A 129 -19.24 3.52 4.31
N ARG A 130 -19.02 2.32 3.73
CA ARG A 130 -19.36 1.02 4.35
C ARG A 130 -18.15 0.36 4.99
N ALA A 131 -16.96 0.71 4.54
CA ALA A 131 -15.71 0.23 5.09
C ALA A 131 -15.44 0.87 6.46
N ALA A 132 -15.08 0.03 7.44
CA ALA A 132 -14.53 0.49 8.71
C ALA A 132 -13.08 0.96 8.50
N LEU A 133 -12.92 2.21 8.04
CA LEU A 133 -11.61 2.79 7.75
C LEU A 133 -10.84 3.26 8.99
N THR A 134 -11.36 3.05 10.19
CA THR A 134 -10.63 3.34 11.43
C THR A 134 -9.34 2.51 11.48
N ASP A 135 -8.22 3.12 11.85
CA ASP A 135 -6.88 2.50 11.84
C ASP A 135 -6.51 1.88 10.48
N SER A 136 -6.89 2.53 9.39
CA SER A 136 -6.61 2.06 8.02
C SER A 136 -5.79 3.08 7.23
N ALA A 137 -4.83 2.60 6.46
CA ALA A 137 -4.12 3.39 5.46
C ALA A 137 -4.80 3.28 4.10
N ILE A 138 -4.84 4.36 3.33
CA ILE A 138 -5.16 4.32 1.90
C ILE A 138 -3.85 4.45 1.14
N ILE A 139 -3.62 3.58 0.16
CA ILE A 139 -2.41 3.58 -0.68
C ILE A 139 -2.84 3.68 -2.13
N THR A 140 -2.30 4.64 -2.87
CA THR A 140 -2.66 4.86 -4.28
C THR A 140 -1.52 5.49 -5.08
N PHE A 141 -1.76 5.91 -6.31
CA PHE A 141 -0.80 6.61 -7.16
C PHE A 141 -0.52 8.03 -6.69
N ASP A 142 0.59 8.61 -7.14
CA ASP A 142 0.80 10.05 -7.05
C ASP A 142 0.11 10.84 -8.17
N SER A 143 0.21 12.18 -8.12
CA SER A 143 -0.39 13.09 -9.09
C SER A 143 0.14 12.96 -10.52
N ARG A 144 1.27 12.26 -10.71
CA ARG A 144 1.87 12.00 -12.02
C ARG A 144 1.40 10.67 -12.62
N GLY A 145 0.79 9.78 -11.84
CA GLY A 145 0.20 8.54 -12.33
C GLY A 145 1.23 7.53 -12.86
N ILE A 146 2.43 7.50 -12.26
CA ILE A 146 3.57 6.65 -12.62
C ILE A 146 4.10 6.91 -14.04
N SER A 147 3.39 6.42 -15.05
CA SER A 147 3.71 6.55 -16.46
C SER A 147 3.04 7.78 -17.11
N GLY A 148 2.25 8.54 -16.36
CA GLY A 148 1.42 9.62 -16.90
C GLY A 148 -0.01 9.20 -17.25
N HIS A 149 -0.40 7.95 -16.95
CA HIS A 149 -1.71 7.43 -17.31
C HIS A 149 -2.85 8.28 -16.69
N PRO A 150 -3.79 8.81 -17.50
CA PRO A 150 -4.88 9.69 -17.02
C PRO A 150 -5.69 9.08 -15.88
N ASN A 151 -6.12 7.81 -16.01
CA ASN A 151 -6.89 7.14 -14.96
C ASN A 151 -6.12 7.02 -13.63
N HIS A 152 -4.80 6.76 -13.64
CA HIS A 152 -4.00 6.70 -12.41
C HIS A 152 -3.98 8.06 -11.70
N ARG A 153 -3.83 9.14 -12.48
CA ARG A 153 -3.89 10.52 -11.98
C ARG A 153 -5.28 10.86 -11.43
N SER A 154 -6.34 10.36 -12.08
CA SER A 154 -7.71 10.51 -11.61
C SER A 154 -7.99 9.76 -10.32
N VAL A 155 -7.42 8.56 -10.13
CA VAL A 155 -7.50 7.86 -8.83
C VAL A 155 -6.86 8.72 -7.74
N HIS A 156 -5.65 9.23 -7.96
CA HIS A 156 -4.99 10.13 -7.01
C HIS A 156 -5.86 11.35 -6.68
N ALA A 157 -6.32 12.07 -7.71
CA ALA A 157 -7.16 13.26 -7.53
C ALA A 157 -8.48 12.95 -6.82
N GLY A 158 -9.11 11.81 -7.13
CA GLY A 158 -10.34 11.34 -6.50
C GLY A 158 -10.17 10.98 -5.03
N VAL A 159 -9.03 10.38 -4.65
CA VAL A 159 -8.71 10.08 -3.24
C VAL A 159 -8.48 11.37 -2.45
N GLU A 160 -7.75 12.35 -3.01
CA GLU A 160 -7.55 13.65 -2.36
C GLU A 160 -8.86 14.45 -2.22
N ALA A 161 -9.69 14.47 -3.27
CA ALA A 161 -11.02 15.08 -3.22
C ALA A 161 -11.92 14.39 -2.20
N TRP A 162 -11.88 13.05 -2.13
CA TRP A 162 -12.58 12.28 -1.11
C TRP A 162 -12.12 12.66 0.30
N ARG A 163 -10.81 12.75 0.51
CA ARG A 163 -10.21 13.11 1.81
C ARG A 163 -10.69 14.48 2.26
N ALA A 164 -10.65 15.48 1.38
CA ALA A 164 -11.10 16.84 1.69
C ALA A 164 -12.60 16.92 2.02
N ARG A 165 -13.43 16.11 1.36
CA ARG A 165 -14.90 16.15 1.48
C ARG A 165 -15.44 15.30 2.63
N PHE A 166 -14.92 14.08 2.79
CA PHE A 166 -15.56 13.02 3.59
C PHE A 166 -14.71 12.49 4.76
N ALA A 167 -13.40 12.73 4.79
CA ALA A 167 -12.52 12.14 5.81
C ALA A 167 -12.33 12.98 7.09
N LYS A 168 -13.15 14.04 7.29
CA LYS A 168 -12.94 15.06 8.35
C LYS A 168 -12.86 14.53 9.79
N GLU A 169 -13.41 13.34 10.06
CA GLU A 169 -13.43 12.72 11.39
C GLU A 169 -12.70 11.37 11.45
N LYS A 170 -12.17 10.87 10.33
CA LYS A 170 -11.51 9.57 10.27
C LYS A 170 -9.99 9.76 10.32
N THR A 171 -9.30 9.03 11.20
CA THR A 171 -7.83 8.91 11.19
C THR A 171 -7.39 8.03 10.02
N VAL A 172 -7.48 8.58 8.81
CA VAL A 172 -7.08 7.90 7.57
C VAL A 172 -5.88 8.62 7.00
N GLU A 173 -4.77 7.90 6.91
CA GLU A 173 -3.56 8.39 6.26
C GLU A 173 -3.51 7.89 4.82
N VAL A 174 -3.16 8.79 3.90
CA VAL A 174 -3.04 8.51 2.47
C VAL A 174 -1.57 8.46 2.10
N PHE A 175 -1.13 7.36 1.51
CA PHE A 175 0.21 7.14 0.99
C PHE A 175 0.17 7.03 -0.52
N ASN A 176 1.14 7.67 -1.19
CA ASN A 176 1.20 7.71 -2.64
C ASN A 176 2.45 7.00 -3.15
N LEU A 177 2.29 6.13 -4.15
CA LEU A 177 3.39 5.56 -4.92
C LEU A 177 4.00 6.65 -5.78
N GLN A 178 5.18 7.10 -5.37
CA GLN A 178 5.87 8.22 -6.00
C GLN A 178 6.42 7.86 -7.36
N THR A 179 6.11 8.68 -8.36
CA THR A 179 6.75 8.68 -9.66
C THR A 179 8.16 9.22 -9.50
N VAL A 180 9.14 8.32 -9.47
CA VAL A 180 10.56 8.67 -9.41
C VAL A 180 11.14 8.70 -10.81
N ASN A 181 11.55 9.87 -11.29
CA ASN A 181 12.41 9.99 -12.46
C ASN A 181 13.80 10.45 -11.99
N PHE A 182 14.60 9.54 -11.44
CA PHE A 182 16.04 9.76 -11.47
C PHE A 182 16.47 9.60 -12.92
N GLN A 183 16.41 10.68 -13.71
CA GLN A 183 17.34 10.79 -14.81
C GLN A 183 18.72 10.82 -14.16
N ILE A 184 19.42 9.68 -14.15
CA ILE A 184 20.86 9.68 -13.91
C ILE A 184 21.47 10.31 -15.17
N SER A 185 21.32 11.63 -15.29
CA SER A 185 22.04 12.44 -16.26
C SER A 185 23.34 12.91 -15.62
N GLU A 186 24.12 11.98 -15.11
CA GLU A 186 25.53 12.23 -14.87
C GLU A 186 26.31 11.29 -15.78
N LYS A 187 27.06 11.92 -16.68
CA LYS A 187 28.09 11.29 -17.48
C LYS A 187 28.95 10.42 -16.55
N PHE A 188 28.93 9.11 -16.78
CA PHE A 188 30.07 8.27 -16.42
C PHE A 188 31.22 8.58 -17.38
#